data_AF-A0A1R3NDP5-F1
#
_entry.id   AF-A0A1R3NDP5-F1
#
_cell.length_a   1.000
_cell.length_b   1.000
_cell.length_c   1.000
_cell.angle_alpha   90.00
_cell.angle_beta   90.00
_cell.angle_gamma   90.00
#
_symmetry.space_group_name_H-M   'P 1'
#
loop_
_entity.id
_entity.type
_entity.pdbx_description
1 polymer ?
#
loop_
_entity_poly.entity_id
_entity_poly.type
_entity_poly.pdbx_seq_one_letter_code
_entity_poly.pdbx_strand_id
1 'polypeptide(L)'
;MFSKSRMFDHTARTGPKAIVSEYAVTGNDAGRGTLIAALAEAAFLIGLERNSDVVEMASCAPLFVNGNDQRWNPDAIVFNSWQHYGCPNYWMRVFFKDSSGATLHPSTIQLPNYDQLVTSAITWNNPHDGNTYMKIKDVNFGSKVVSLNISVTRLETDIQTFGSIKTVLTSGWLRDENSFQQPDKVVPAAVQ
;
A
#
# COMPACT_ATOMS: atom_id res chain seq x y z
N MET A 1 -10.15 -0.73 -7.46
CA MET A 1 -8.92 -1.32 -8.05
C MET A 1 -8.55 -2.71 -7.52
N PHE A 2 -9.28 -3.33 -6.58
CA PHE A 2 -8.95 -4.67 -6.05
C PHE A 2 -8.66 -5.74 -7.11
N SER A 3 -9.48 -5.80 -8.16
CA SER A 3 -9.32 -6.75 -9.28
C SER A 3 -8.05 -6.53 -10.11
N LYS A 4 -7.39 -5.38 -10.00
CA LYS A 4 -6.14 -5.07 -10.71
C LYS A 4 -4.89 -5.56 -9.96
N SER A 5 -5.02 -6.16 -8.78
CA SER A 5 -3.90 -6.75 -8.03
C SER A 5 -3.15 -7.85 -8.79
N ARG A 6 -3.74 -8.41 -9.85
CA ARG A 6 -3.13 -9.42 -10.74
C ARG A 6 -2.90 -8.93 -12.17
N MET A 7 -2.95 -7.61 -12.39
CA MET A 7 -2.95 -7.02 -13.73
C MET A 7 -1.70 -7.39 -14.55
N PHE A 8 -0.55 -7.59 -13.91
CA PHE A 8 0.73 -7.86 -14.56
C PHE A 8 1.21 -9.32 -14.44
N ASP A 9 0.46 -10.19 -13.76
CA ASP A 9 0.86 -11.58 -13.49
C ASP A 9 1.19 -12.36 -14.78
N HIS A 10 0.50 -12.03 -15.88
CA HIS A 10 0.65 -12.67 -17.19
C HIS A 10 1.41 -11.84 -18.22
N THR A 11 2.00 -10.71 -17.83
CA THR A 11 2.81 -9.88 -18.73
C THR A 11 4.07 -10.65 -19.17
N ALA A 12 4.51 -10.47 -20.42
CA ALA A 12 5.70 -11.13 -20.94
C ALA A 12 6.99 -10.58 -20.30
N ARG A 13 7.87 -11.46 -19.80
CA ARG A 13 9.12 -11.10 -19.09
C ARG A 13 10.29 -10.77 -20.03
N THR A 14 10.08 -10.92 -21.33
CA THR A 14 11.06 -10.65 -22.38
C THR A 14 10.77 -9.35 -23.15
N GLY A 15 9.68 -8.67 -22.80
CA GLY A 15 9.23 -7.44 -23.46
C GLY A 15 9.75 -6.16 -22.78
N PRO A 16 9.31 -4.99 -23.25
CA PRO A 16 9.60 -3.73 -22.57
C PRO A 16 8.97 -3.72 -21.19
N LYS A 17 9.64 -3.07 -20.24
CA LYS A 17 9.09 -2.85 -18.90
C LYS A 17 8.01 -1.77 -18.94
N ALA A 18 7.00 -1.94 -18.09
CA ALA A 18 5.90 -1.00 -17.93
C ALA A 18 6.21 0.09 -16.89
N ILE A 19 5.60 1.25 -17.12
CA ILE A 19 5.52 2.34 -16.14
C ILE A 19 4.04 2.62 -15.92
N VAL A 20 3.58 2.51 -14.68
CA VAL A 20 2.25 2.95 -14.29
C VAL A 20 2.34 4.45 -13.99
N SER A 21 2.20 5.26 -15.04
CA SER A 21 2.41 6.71 -14.96
C SER A 21 1.43 7.42 -14.03
N GLU A 22 0.22 6.88 -13.89
CA GLU A 22 -0.80 7.39 -12.98
C GLU A 22 -1.64 6.24 -12.42
N TYR A 23 -1.91 6.26 -11.12
CA TYR A 23 -2.98 5.48 -10.50
C TYR A 23 -3.69 6.31 -9.42
N ALA A 24 -5.01 6.14 -9.39
CA ALA A 24 -5.88 6.54 -8.29
C ALA A 24 -7.20 5.79 -8.43
N VAL A 25 -7.85 5.47 -7.31
CA VAL A 25 -9.27 5.12 -7.31
C VAL A 25 -10.08 6.40 -7.44
N THR A 26 -10.84 6.53 -8.52
CA THR A 26 -11.70 7.69 -8.81
C THR A 26 -13.20 7.34 -8.68
N GLY A 27 -14.08 8.34 -8.85
CA GLY A 27 -15.53 8.14 -8.81
C GLY A 27 -16.07 8.01 -7.38
N ASN A 28 -17.16 7.26 -7.21
CA ASN A 28 -17.88 7.21 -5.93
C ASN A 28 -16.96 6.80 -4.76
N ASP A 29 -16.14 5.78 -4.95
CA ASP A 29 -15.29 5.24 -3.88
C ASP A 29 -14.11 6.13 -3.54
N ALA A 30 -13.73 7.07 -4.41
CA ALA A 30 -12.65 8.01 -4.13
C ALA A 30 -12.97 8.90 -2.93
N GLY A 31 -14.17 9.48 -2.92
CA GLY A 31 -14.50 10.59 -2.03
C GLY A 31 -13.41 11.66 -2.08
N ARG A 32 -12.98 12.22 -0.94
CA ARG A 32 -11.77 13.07 -0.88
C ARG A 32 -10.49 12.29 -0.59
N GLY A 33 -10.54 10.97 -0.72
CA GLY A 33 -9.54 10.03 -0.24
C GLY A 33 -10.14 9.19 0.88
N THR A 34 -10.80 8.09 0.52
CA THR A 34 -11.39 7.16 1.47
C THR A 34 -10.45 6.02 1.85
N LEU A 35 -10.74 5.35 2.97
CA LEU A 35 -10.09 4.09 3.33
C LEU A 35 -10.26 3.01 2.25
N ILE A 36 -11.45 2.84 1.65
CA ILE A 36 -11.67 1.82 0.62
C ILE A 36 -10.86 2.10 -0.65
N ALA A 37 -10.69 3.37 -1.03
CA ALA A 37 -9.80 3.76 -2.11
C ALA A 37 -8.35 3.37 -1.79
N ALA A 38 -7.87 3.70 -0.58
CA ALA A 38 -6.53 3.34 -0.13
C ALA A 38 -6.28 1.83 -0.10
N LEU A 39 -7.23 1.02 0.39
CA LEU A 39 -7.12 -0.45 0.38
C LEU A 39 -7.04 -1.00 -1.04
N ALA A 40 -7.84 -0.46 -1.96
CA ALA A 40 -7.86 -0.88 -3.35
C ALA A 40 -6.57 -0.51 -4.11
N GLU A 41 -6.00 0.65 -3.81
CA GLU A 41 -4.69 1.08 -4.32
C GLU A 41 -3.56 0.24 -3.71
N ALA A 42 -3.61 -0.09 -2.41
CA ALA A 42 -2.63 -0.97 -1.77
C ALA A 42 -2.61 -2.36 -2.41
N ALA A 43 -3.79 -2.95 -2.66
CA ALA A 43 -3.91 -4.23 -3.35
C ALA A 43 -3.31 -4.18 -4.76
N PHE A 44 -3.50 -3.07 -5.47
CA PHE A 44 -2.89 -2.84 -6.77
C PHE A 44 -1.36 -2.70 -6.68
N LEU A 45 -0.85 -1.92 -5.73
CA LEU A 45 0.59 -1.74 -5.51
C LEU A 45 1.29 -3.03 -5.11
N ILE A 46 0.66 -3.89 -4.30
CA ILE A 46 1.18 -5.25 -4.03
C ILE A 46 1.29 -6.04 -5.33
N GLY A 47 0.31 -5.92 -6.23
CA GLY A 47 0.36 -6.51 -7.56
C GLY A 47 1.54 -6.01 -8.39
N LEU A 48 1.82 -4.71 -8.36
CA LEU A 48 2.98 -4.13 -9.05
C LEU A 48 4.29 -4.62 -8.42
N GLU A 49 4.38 -4.64 -7.09
CA GLU A 49 5.56 -5.09 -6.37
C GLU A 49 5.88 -6.57 -6.64
N ARG A 50 4.86 -7.43 -6.71
CA ARG A 50 5.00 -8.84 -7.09
C ARG A 50 5.49 -9.04 -8.53
N ASN A 51 5.30 -8.04 -9.38
CA ASN A 51 5.65 -8.04 -10.79
C ASN A 51 6.71 -6.95 -11.10
N SER A 52 7.59 -6.66 -10.13
CA SER A 52 8.65 -5.65 -10.28
C SER A 52 9.74 -6.06 -11.29
N ASP A 53 9.73 -7.30 -11.76
CA ASP A 53 10.52 -7.79 -12.89
C ASP A 53 10.08 -7.14 -14.21
N VAL A 54 8.79 -6.76 -14.34
CA VAL A 54 8.20 -6.17 -15.55
C VAL A 54 7.62 -4.77 -15.35
N VAL A 55 7.41 -4.31 -14.11
CA VAL A 55 6.96 -2.94 -13.79
C VAL A 55 8.08 -2.18 -13.08
N GLU A 56 8.61 -1.14 -13.72
CA GLU A 56 9.78 -0.40 -13.20
C GLU A 56 9.37 0.75 -12.27
N MET A 57 8.22 1.38 -12.55
CA MET A 57 7.79 2.60 -11.85
C MET A 57 6.27 2.67 -11.73
N ALA A 58 5.81 3.27 -10.65
CA ALA A 58 4.40 3.59 -10.42
C ALA A 58 4.29 4.96 -9.74
N SER A 59 3.37 5.79 -10.24
CA SER A 59 3.12 7.12 -9.68
C SER A 59 1.65 7.30 -9.38
N CYS A 60 1.35 7.73 -8.16
CA CYS A 60 0.00 8.12 -7.77
C CYS A 60 -0.25 9.54 -8.28
N ALA A 61 -1.43 9.78 -8.85
CA ALA A 61 -1.79 11.12 -9.32
C ALA A 61 -3.27 11.45 -9.02
N PRO A 62 -3.56 12.70 -8.64
CA PRO A 62 -2.62 13.80 -8.39
C PRO A 62 -2.13 13.84 -6.92
N LEU A 63 -0.98 14.50 -6.68
CA LEU A 63 -0.31 14.48 -5.37
C LEU A 63 -0.86 15.55 -4.41
N PHE A 64 -1.13 16.75 -4.91
CA PHE A 64 -1.47 17.92 -4.10
C PHE A 64 -2.70 18.62 -4.64
N VAL A 65 -3.59 19.04 -3.74
CA VAL A 65 -4.72 19.91 -4.08
C VAL A 65 -4.95 20.98 -3.02
N ASN A 66 -5.30 22.18 -3.48
CA ASN A 66 -5.80 23.22 -2.60
C ASN A 66 -7.28 22.92 -2.30
N GLY A 67 -7.62 22.71 -1.04
CA GLY A 67 -8.99 22.40 -0.60
C GLY A 67 -10.02 23.49 -0.94
N ASN A 68 -9.58 24.70 -1.32
CA ASN A 68 -10.43 25.80 -1.77
C ASN A 68 -10.68 25.83 -3.30
N ASP A 69 -9.96 25.03 -4.11
CA ASP A 69 -10.13 24.93 -5.58
C ASP A 69 -9.96 23.48 -6.06
N GLN A 70 -10.72 22.58 -5.45
CA GLN A 70 -10.66 21.16 -5.75
C GLN A 70 -11.55 20.79 -6.95
N ARG A 71 -10.94 20.36 -8.05
CA ARG A 71 -11.63 19.99 -9.31
C ARG A 71 -11.56 18.51 -9.65
N TRP A 72 -10.61 17.80 -9.04
CA TRP A 72 -10.40 16.37 -9.18
C TRP A 72 -10.46 15.73 -7.80
N ASN A 73 -10.80 14.44 -7.77
CA ASN A 73 -10.80 13.64 -6.57
C ASN A 73 -10.38 12.19 -6.90
N PRO A 74 -9.53 11.56 -6.07
CA PRO A 74 -8.90 12.08 -4.87
C PRO A 74 -7.53 12.69 -5.20
N ASP A 75 -6.99 13.46 -4.26
CA ASP A 75 -5.59 13.86 -4.22
C ASP A 75 -4.99 13.35 -2.91
N ALA A 76 -3.69 13.05 -2.91
CA ALA A 76 -3.11 12.40 -1.75
C ALA A 76 -2.81 13.35 -0.59
N ILE A 77 -2.54 14.63 -0.87
CA ILE A 77 -2.30 15.66 0.16
C ILE A 77 -3.20 16.87 -0.14
N VAL A 78 -4.04 17.22 0.81
CA VAL A 78 -4.92 18.39 0.73
C VAL A 78 -4.35 19.49 1.59
N PHE A 79 -4.27 20.71 1.07
CA PHE A 79 -3.72 21.86 1.78
C PHE A 79 -4.57 23.11 1.58
N ASN A 80 -4.37 24.10 2.45
CA ASN A 80 -4.83 25.47 2.26
C ASN A 80 -3.70 26.44 2.66
N SER A 81 -4.00 27.71 2.88
CA SER A 81 -2.98 28.74 3.20
C SER A 81 -2.21 28.53 4.51
N TRP A 82 -2.67 27.69 5.43
CA TRP A 82 -2.07 27.56 6.78
C TRP A 82 -2.03 26.14 7.36
N GLN A 83 -2.66 25.16 6.71
CA GLN A 83 -2.68 23.76 7.17
C GLN A 83 -2.76 22.78 6.00
N HIS A 84 -2.46 21.51 6.29
CA HIS A 84 -2.54 20.40 5.35
C HIS A 84 -2.90 19.09 6.07
N TYR A 85 -3.36 18.10 5.31
CA TYR A 85 -3.50 16.73 5.79
C TYR A 85 -3.19 15.73 4.67
N GLY A 86 -2.69 14.55 5.05
CA GLY A 86 -2.54 13.43 4.15
C GLY A 86 -3.83 12.61 4.11
N CYS A 87 -4.30 12.28 2.91
CA CYS A 87 -5.42 11.37 2.72
C CYS A 87 -5.03 9.92 3.07
N PRO A 88 -5.99 9.00 3.31
CA PRO A 88 -5.72 7.59 3.55
C PRO A 88 -4.79 6.94 2.51
N ASN A 89 -4.89 7.34 1.23
CA ASN A 89 -3.98 6.85 0.19
C ASN A 89 -2.55 7.41 0.30
N TYR A 90 -2.35 8.61 0.85
CA TYR A 90 -1.02 9.09 1.22
C TYR A 90 -0.40 8.21 2.30
N TRP A 91 -1.15 7.98 3.38
CA TRP A 91 -0.68 7.17 4.51
C TRP A 91 -0.44 5.71 4.13
N MET A 92 -1.29 5.15 3.25
CA MET A 92 -1.08 3.83 2.67
C MET A 92 0.25 3.71 1.92
N ARG A 93 0.67 4.76 1.18
CA ARG A 93 1.96 4.74 0.46
C ARG A 93 3.17 4.71 1.39
N VAL A 94 3.04 5.15 2.65
CA VAL A 94 4.12 5.06 3.65
C VAL A 94 4.55 3.59 3.87
N PHE A 95 3.66 2.62 3.71
CA PHE A 95 3.99 1.20 3.79
C PHE A 95 4.94 0.74 2.68
N PHE A 96 4.92 1.43 1.53
CA PHE A 96 5.69 1.11 0.31
C PHE A 96 6.95 1.98 0.15
N LYS A 97 7.25 2.89 1.10
CA LYS A 97 8.41 3.80 1.00
C LYS A 97 9.75 3.07 0.84
N ASP A 98 9.82 1.84 1.36
CA ASP A 98 11.01 1.00 1.37
C ASP A 98 11.00 -0.04 0.24
N SER A 99 10.03 0.02 -0.69
CA SER A 99 9.91 -0.95 -1.78
C SER A 99 10.90 -0.70 -2.92
N SER A 100 11.30 0.55 -3.15
CA SER A 100 12.28 0.89 -4.19
C SER A 100 13.65 0.35 -3.82
N GLY A 101 14.27 -0.43 -4.71
CA GLY A 101 15.57 -1.08 -4.46
C GLY A 101 15.50 -2.29 -3.51
N ALA A 102 14.31 -2.69 -3.06
CA ALA A 102 14.14 -3.87 -2.23
C ALA A 102 14.18 -5.17 -3.05
N THR A 103 14.48 -6.28 -2.37
CA THR A 103 14.36 -7.62 -2.93
C THR A 103 12.99 -8.20 -2.57
N LEU A 104 12.21 -8.56 -3.59
CA LEU A 104 10.96 -9.30 -3.44
C LEU A 104 11.24 -10.76 -3.08
N HIS A 105 10.51 -11.28 -2.09
CA HIS A 105 10.54 -12.69 -1.70
C HIS A 105 9.26 -13.41 -2.14
N PRO A 106 9.37 -14.64 -2.68
CA PRO A 106 8.21 -15.47 -2.95
C PRO A 106 7.39 -15.71 -1.67
N SER A 107 6.07 -15.55 -1.75
CA SER A 107 5.16 -15.75 -0.63
C SER A 107 3.93 -16.54 -1.07
N THR A 108 3.47 -17.48 -0.23
CA THR A 108 2.28 -18.29 -0.47
C THR A 108 1.25 -18.03 0.62
N ILE A 109 0.00 -17.77 0.24
CA ILE A 109 -1.12 -17.65 1.16
C ILE A 109 -1.83 -19.00 1.27
N GLN A 110 -1.86 -19.60 2.45
CA GLN A 110 -2.55 -20.86 2.72
C GLN A 110 -3.93 -20.62 3.34
N LEU A 111 -4.78 -19.91 2.61
CA LEU A 111 -6.18 -19.65 2.99
C LEU A 111 -7.12 -20.16 1.88
N PRO A 112 -7.52 -21.43 1.91
CA PRO A 112 -8.44 -21.95 0.90
C PRO A 112 -9.74 -21.14 0.91
N ASN A 113 -10.19 -20.75 -0.28
CA ASN A 113 -11.44 -20.01 -0.51
C ASN A 113 -11.51 -18.58 0.06
N TYR A 114 -10.36 -17.91 0.25
CA TYR A 114 -10.31 -16.48 0.61
C TYR A 114 -9.45 -15.70 -0.39
N ASP A 115 -10.11 -15.04 -1.34
CA ASP A 115 -9.47 -14.23 -2.39
C ASP A 115 -9.37 -12.74 -2.06
N GLN A 116 -9.86 -12.34 -0.87
CA GLN A 116 -9.90 -10.95 -0.40
C GLN A 116 -8.67 -10.52 0.41
N LEU A 117 -7.55 -11.23 0.24
CA LEU A 117 -6.27 -10.95 0.86
C LEU A 117 -5.17 -10.91 -0.21
N VAL A 118 -4.41 -9.81 -0.26
CA VAL A 118 -3.18 -9.72 -1.06
C VAL A 118 -2.00 -9.42 -0.14
N THR A 119 -0.86 -10.05 -0.41
CA THR A 119 0.32 -9.95 0.45
C THR A 119 1.60 -9.73 -0.34
N SER A 120 2.62 -9.13 0.25
CA SER A 120 3.96 -9.11 -0.34
C SER A 120 4.99 -9.14 0.78
N ALA A 121 6.15 -9.73 0.49
CA ALA A 121 7.27 -9.78 1.40
C ALA A 121 8.51 -9.24 0.68
N ILE A 122 9.16 -8.24 1.27
CA ILE A 122 10.39 -7.67 0.76
C ILE A 122 11.46 -7.65 1.83
N THR A 123 12.72 -7.67 1.42
CA THR A 123 13.84 -7.21 2.25
C THR A 123 14.48 -5.98 1.63
N TRP A 124 14.81 -5.00 2.45
CA TRP A 124 15.55 -3.82 2.02
C TRP A 124 16.68 -3.52 3.01
N ASN A 125 17.75 -2.93 2.51
CA ASN A 125 18.80 -2.37 3.34
C ASN A 125 18.39 -0.95 3.74
N ASN A 126 18.32 -0.67 5.04
CA ASN A 126 18.03 0.66 5.53
C ASN A 126 19.31 1.51 5.45
N PRO A 127 19.35 2.58 4.62
CA PRO A 127 20.55 3.38 4.45
C PRO A 127 20.94 4.16 5.71
N HIS A 128 20.03 4.31 6.68
CA HIS A 128 20.30 5.06 7.91
C HIS A 128 21.16 4.30 8.93
N ASP A 129 20.97 2.99 9.05
CA ASP A 129 21.68 2.15 10.01
C ASP A 129 22.48 1.00 9.36
N GLY A 130 22.33 0.80 8.05
CA GLY A 130 22.99 -0.26 7.28
C GLY A 130 22.40 -1.65 7.49
N ASN A 131 21.34 -1.80 8.28
CA ASN A 131 20.73 -3.09 8.57
C ASN A 131 19.74 -3.51 7.49
N THR A 132 19.56 -4.83 7.35
CA THR A 132 18.54 -5.40 6.47
C THR A 132 17.27 -5.68 7.27
N TYR A 133 16.14 -5.21 6.78
CA TYR A 133 14.82 -5.43 7.38
C TYR A 133 13.93 -6.22 6.43
N MET A 134 13.05 -7.05 6.99
CA MET A 134 11.94 -7.67 6.26
C MET A 134 10.65 -6.91 6.53
N LYS A 135 9.87 -6.67 5.48
CA LYS A 135 8.54 -6.07 5.57
C LYS A 135 7.55 -6.96 4.85
N ILE A 136 6.54 -7.35 5.60
CA ILE A 136 5.39 -8.08 5.10
C ILE A 136 4.23 -7.11 5.08
N LYS A 137 3.61 -6.96 3.92
CA LYS A 137 2.46 -6.09 3.68
C LYS A 137 1.27 -6.98 3.40
N ASP A 138 0.21 -6.83 4.18
CA ASP A 138 -1.02 -7.60 4.05
C ASP A 138 -2.20 -6.63 3.88
N VAL A 139 -2.94 -6.79 2.78
CA VAL A 139 -4.15 -6.01 2.50
C VAL A 139 -5.35 -6.94 2.55
N ASN A 140 -6.06 -6.90 3.68
CA ASN A 140 -7.37 -7.54 3.82
C ASN A 140 -8.45 -6.55 3.40
N PHE A 141 -9.14 -6.85 2.30
CA PHE A 141 -10.26 -6.06 1.80
C PHE A 141 -11.59 -6.84 1.84
N GLY A 142 -11.64 -7.93 2.60
CA GLY A 142 -12.86 -8.64 2.93
C GLY A 142 -13.53 -8.10 4.18
N SER A 143 -14.76 -8.53 4.42
CA SER A 143 -15.55 -8.12 5.58
C SER A 143 -15.25 -8.91 6.86
N LYS A 144 -14.37 -9.92 6.77
CA LYS A 144 -14.01 -10.81 7.88
C LYS A 144 -12.59 -10.50 8.34
N VAL A 145 -12.42 -10.46 9.66
CA VAL A 145 -11.08 -10.47 10.28
C VAL A 145 -10.38 -11.78 9.92
N VAL A 146 -9.13 -11.68 9.49
CA VAL A 146 -8.29 -12.82 9.15
C VAL A 146 -7.09 -12.86 10.10
N SER A 147 -6.92 -13.97 10.81
CA SER A 147 -5.74 -14.23 11.62
C SER A 147 -4.68 -14.90 10.74
N LEU A 148 -3.51 -14.27 10.62
CA LEU A 148 -2.40 -14.77 9.81
C LEU A 148 -1.29 -15.29 10.71
N ASN A 149 -0.89 -16.54 10.49
CA ASN A 149 0.37 -17.08 10.99
C ASN A 149 1.41 -16.93 9.89
N ILE A 150 2.47 -16.19 10.17
CA ILE A 150 3.55 -15.92 9.22
C ILE A 150 4.70 -16.85 9.52
N SER A 151 5.15 -17.61 8.53
CA SER A 151 6.38 -18.40 8.58
C SER A 151 7.35 -17.95 7.50
N VAL A 152 8.61 -17.77 7.89
CA VAL A 152 9.70 -17.43 6.99
C VAL A 152 10.66 -18.61 6.99
N THR A 153 10.97 -19.16 5.83
CA THR A 153 11.87 -20.31 5.69
C THR A 153 12.93 -20.02 4.65
N ARG A 154 14.13 -20.56 4.85
CA ARG A 154 15.25 -20.49 3.90
C ARG A 154 15.66 -19.05 3.52
N LEU A 155 15.60 -18.12 4.46
CA LEU A 155 16.20 -16.82 4.24
C LEU A 155 17.71 -16.92 4.46
N GLU A 156 18.52 -16.51 3.48
CA GLU A 156 19.99 -16.59 3.55
C GLU A 156 20.60 -15.59 4.54
N THR A 157 19.84 -14.56 4.93
CA THR A 157 20.23 -13.55 5.91
C THR A 157 19.54 -13.79 7.25
N ASP A 158 20.31 -13.69 8.33
CA ASP A 158 19.79 -13.78 9.71
C ASP A 158 18.92 -12.56 10.01
N ILE A 159 17.62 -12.66 9.72
CA ILE A 159 16.65 -11.67 10.17
C ILE A 159 16.22 -12.03 11.59
N GLN A 160 16.29 -11.05 12.48
CA GLN A 160 15.78 -11.20 13.84
C GLN A 160 14.29 -11.57 13.79
N THR A 161 13.94 -12.71 14.38
CA THR A 161 12.57 -13.25 14.40
C THR A 161 11.71 -12.69 15.53
N PHE A 162 12.27 -11.80 16.35
CA PHE A 162 11.60 -11.14 17.47
C PHE A 162 11.69 -9.62 17.31
N GLY A 163 10.82 -8.88 18.02
CA GLY A 163 10.80 -7.42 17.95
C GLY A 163 10.13 -6.85 16.69
N SER A 164 9.30 -7.65 16.00
CA SER A 164 8.53 -7.17 14.86
C SER A 164 7.55 -6.08 15.28
N ILE A 165 7.44 -5.04 14.45
CA ILE A 165 6.48 -3.95 14.65
C ILE A 165 5.33 -4.17 13.69
N LYS A 166 4.11 -4.28 14.23
CA LYS A 166 2.89 -4.28 13.43
C LYS A 166 2.35 -2.87 13.34
N THR A 167 2.22 -2.34 12.12
CA THR A 167 1.54 -1.07 11.86
C THR A 167 0.27 -1.34 11.06
N VAL A 168 -0.84 -0.74 11.45
CA VAL A 168 -2.15 -0.94 10.82
C VAL A 168 -2.72 0.40 10.39
N LEU A 169 -3.22 0.46 9.15
CA LEU A 169 -4.06 1.54 8.64
C LEU A 169 -5.48 0.98 8.49
N THR A 170 -6.41 1.46 9.32
CA THR A 170 -7.81 1.02 9.30
C THR A 170 -8.71 2.11 9.89
N SER A 171 -10.02 1.92 9.83
CA SER A 171 -11.01 2.78 10.48
C SER A 171 -12.30 2.00 10.75
N GLY A 172 -13.24 2.63 11.48
CA GLY A 172 -14.56 2.05 11.75
C GLY A 172 -15.46 1.95 10.51
N TRP A 173 -15.21 2.76 9.46
CA TRP A 173 -16.01 2.73 8.24
C TRP A 173 -15.18 2.84 6.96
N LEU A 174 -15.60 2.12 5.92
CA LEU A 174 -14.85 2.01 4.65
C LEU A 174 -14.73 3.34 3.89
N ARG A 175 -15.69 4.26 4.04
CA ARG A 175 -15.59 5.59 3.42
C ARG A 175 -15.09 6.66 4.39
N ASP A 176 -14.41 6.28 5.47
CA ASP A 176 -13.75 7.28 6.31
C ASP A 176 -12.62 7.97 5.56
N GLU A 177 -12.52 9.28 5.76
CA GLU A 177 -11.59 10.20 5.11
C GLU A 177 -10.95 11.11 6.18
N ASN A 178 -9.79 11.66 5.86
CA ASN A 178 -9.19 12.75 6.63
C ASN A 178 -9.73 14.11 6.16
N SER A 179 -9.71 15.09 7.05
CA SER A 179 -10.17 16.45 6.77
C SER A 179 -9.38 17.47 7.57
N PHE A 180 -9.54 18.77 7.31
CA PHE A 180 -8.91 19.80 8.16
C PHE A 180 -9.37 19.74 9.63
N GLN A 181 -10.60 19.29 9.90
CA GLN A 181 -11.13 19.14 11.26
C GLN A 181 -10.64 17.86 11.94
N GLN A 182 -10.33 16.82 11.17
CA GLN A 182 -9.85 15.52 11.64
C GLN A 182 -8.72 15.03 10.71
N PRO A 183 -7.52 15.65 10.77
CA PRO A 183 -6.44 15.35 9.83
C PRO A 183 -5.88 13.94 9.98
N ASP A 184 -6.04 13.36 11.18
CA ASP A 184 -5.49 12.06 11.55
C ASP A 184 -6.57 10.99 11.80
N LYS A 185 -7.74 11.09 11.16
CA LYS A 185 -8.84 10.12 11.36
C LYS A 185 -8.46 8.71 10.92
N VAL A 186 -7.77 8.62 9.78
CA VAL A 186 -7.32 7.38 9.14
C VAL A 186 -5.82 7.51 8.86
N VAL A 187 -5.02 7.07 9.82
CA VAL A 187 -3.55 7.12 9.79
C VAL A 187 -2.97 5.79 10.26
N PRO A 188 -1.71 5.48 9.93
CA PRO A 188 -1.07 4.25 10.39
C PRO A 188 -0.82 4.33 11.89
N ALA A 189 -1.22 3.29 12.62
CA ALA A 189 -0.98 3.16 14.05
C ALA A 189 -0.21 1.87 14.36
N ALA A 190 0.79 1.95 15.24
CA ALA A 190 1.45 0.77 15.76
C ALA A 190 0.48 -0.02 16.64
N VAL A 191 0.47 -1.34 16.49
CA VAL A 191 -0.32 -2.26 17.30
C VAL A 191 0.66 -3.18 18.02
N GLN A 192 0.55 -3.24 19.35
CA GLN A 192 1.30 -4.18 20.18
C GLN A 192 0.73 -5.59 20.08
#